data_AF-A0A357B082-F1
#
_entry.id   AF-A0A357B082-F1
#
_cell.length_a   1.000
_cell.length_b   1.000
_cell.length_c   1.000
_cell.angle_alpha   90.00
_cell.angle_beta   90.00
_cell.angle_gamma   90.00
#
_symmetry.space_group_name_H-M   'P 1'
#
loop_
_entity.id
_entity.type
_entity.pdbx_description
1 polymer ?
#
loop_
_entity_poly.entity_id
_entity_poly.type
_entity_poly.pdbx_seq_one_letter_code
_entity_poly.pdbx_strand_id
1 'polypeptide(L)'
;NYRTLCDECAEHLDTLKRQRKELERYSPVNPMFAEIRKFQSIEGLSEELIHALIARIEVSDNSELHIIFNYQDEFEALTRFAAEAAV
;
A
#
# COMPACT_ATOMS: atom_id res chain seq x y z
N ASN A 1 9.77 37.65 -17.88
CA ASN A 1 9.70 37.04 -19.22
C ASN A 1 8.59 36.01 -19.17
N TYR A 2 7.44 36.27 -19.81
CA TYR A 2 6.21 35.49 -19.61
C TYR A 2 6.40 33.99 -19.89
N ARG A 3 7.24 33.67 -20.88
CA ARG A 3 7.57 32.29 -21.27
C ARG A 3 8.30 31.52 -20.17
N THR A 4 9.30 32.12 -19.54
CA THR A 4 10.04 31.50 -18.42
C THR A 4 9.13 31.18 -17.24
N LEU A 5 8.18 32.09 -16.93
CA LEU A 5 7.20 31.85 -15.87
C LEU A 5 6.25 30.68 -16.20
N CYS A 6 5.84 30.55 -17.47
CA CYS A 6 5.04 29.40 -17.91
C CYS A 6 5.82 28.09 -17.80
N ASP A 7 7.11 28.09 -18.17
CA ASP A 7 7.96 26.90 -18.11
C ASP A 7 8.19 26.45 -16.64
N GLU A 8 8.47 27.38 -15.73
CA GLU A 8 8.61 27.13 -14.30
C GLU A 8 7.31 26.59 -13.67
N CYS A 9 6.17 27.19 -14.00
CA CYS A 9 4.86 26.71 -13.53
C CYS A 9 4.54 25.30 -14.05
N ALA A 10 4.93 24.98 -15.29
CA ALA A 10 4.72 23.65 -15.87
C ALA A 10 5.57 22.59 -15.15
N GLU A 11 6.83 22.90 -14.87
CA GLU A 11 7.74 22.02 -14.13
C GLU A 11 7.26 21.77 -12.68
N HIS A 12 6.76 22.83 -12.03
CA HIS A 12 6.17 22.70 -10.70
C HIS A 12 4.90 21.85 -10.70
N LEU A 13 4.01 22.03 -11.70
CA LEU A 13 2.82 21.20 -11.87
C LEU A 13 3.16 19.73 -12.11
N ASP A 14 4.17 19.44 -12.92
CA ASP A 14 4.59 18.07 -13.19
C ASP A 14 5.27 17.40 -11.98
N THR A 15 5.93 18.19 -11.15
CA THR A 15 6.45 17.72 -9.85
C THR A 15 5.30 17.37 -8.90
N LEU A 16 4.30 18.26 -8.77
CA LEU A 16 3.12 18.02 -7.94
C LEU A 16 2.29 16.81 -8.44
N LYS A 17 2.15 16.63 -9.76
CA LYS A 17 1.48 15.44 -10.33
C LYS A 17 2.21 14.14 -9.99
N ARG A 18 3.54 14.15 -10.03
CA ARG A 18 4.36 12.98 -9.65
C ARG A 18 4.16 12.65 -8.17
N GLN A 19 4.27 13.65 -7.30
CA GLN A 19 4.02 13.49 -5.86
C GLN A 19 2.60 12.98 -5.59
N ARG A 20 1.59 13.53 -6.28
CA ARG A 20 0.20 13.05 -6.14
C ARG A 20 0.06 11.59 -6.55
N LYS A 21 0.69 11.18 -7.65
CA LYS A 21 0.65 9.79 -8.14
C LYS A 21 1.34 8.83 -7.16
N GLU A 22 2.41 9.26 -6.52
CA GLU A 22 3.06 8.49 -5.45
C GLU A 22 2.13 8.35 -4.23
N LEU A 23 1.44 9.43 -3.85
CA LEU A 23 0.46 9.42 -2.76
C LEU A 23 -0.80 8.60 -3.09
N GLU A 24 -1.20 8.52 -4.35
CA GLU A 24 -2.33 7.69 -4.80
C GLU A 24 -2.10 6.20 -4.44
N ARG A 25 -0.84 5.74 -4.34
CA ARG A 25 -0.52 4.37 -3.86
C ARG A 25 -0.94 4.12 -2.42
N TYR A 26 -1.03 5.15 -1.58
CA TYR A 26 -1.48 5.05 -0.19
C TYR A 26 -2.98 5.32 -0.02
N SER A 27 -3.68 5.62 -1.12
CA SER A 27 -5.10 5.93 -1.10
C SER A 27 -5.95 4.65 -1.24
N PRO A 28 -7.28 4.72 -1.09
CA PRO A 28 -8.18 3.57 -1.22
C PRO A 28 -8.15 2.82 -2.55
N VAL A 29 -7.47 3.33 -3.57
CA VAL A 29 -7.21 2.61 -4.84
C VAL A 29 -6.04 1.62 -4.75
N ASN A 30 -5.35 1.52 -3.61
CA ASN A 30 -4.33 0.48 -3.41
C ASN A 30 -4.93 -0.93 -3.62
N PRO A 31 -4.29 -1.80 -4.41
CA PRO A 31 -4.76 -3.18 -4.65
C PRO A 31 -5.04 -3.97 -3.36
N MET A 32 -4.26 -3.73 -2.30
CA MET A 32 -4.45 -4.35 -0.99
C MET A 32 -5.86 -4.05 -0.43
N PHE A 33 -6.30 -2.80 -0.49
CA PHE A 33 -7.63 -2.43 0.01
C PHE A 33 -8.75 -3.01 -0.86
N ALA A 34 -8.54 -3.10 -2.18
CA ALA A 34 -9.51 -3.70 -3.08
C ALA A 34 -9.76 -5.18 -2.77
N GLU A 35 -8.71 -5.94 -2.45
CA GLU A 35 -8.84 -7.34 -2.03
C GLU A 35 -9.43 -7.50 -0.64
N ILE A 36 -8.93 -6.75 0.35
CA ILE A 36 -9.45 -6.81 1.73
C ILE A 36 -10.94 -6.43 1.79
N ARG A 37 -11.38 -5.49 0.94
CA ARG A 37 -12.78 -5.07 0.88
C ARG A 37 -13.74 -6.20 0.54
N LYS A 38 -13.28 -7.23 -0.19
CA LYS A 38 -14.10 -8.43 -0.51
C LYS A 38 -14.45 -9.24 0.73
N PHE A 39 -13.70 -9.07 1.81
CA PHE A 39 -13.85 -9.82 3.06
C PHE A 39 -14.45 -8.97 4.20
N GLN A 40 -14.94 -7.74 3.92
CA GLN A 40 -15.51 -6.84 4.93
C GLN A 40 -16.72 -7.41 5.69
N SER A 41 -17.45 -8.36 5.08
CA SER A 41 -18.64 -8.98 5.67
C SER A 41 -18.35 -10.30 6.39
N ILE A 42 -17.08 -10.69 6.51
CA ILE A 42 -16.69 -11.94 7.19
C ILE A 42 -16.44 -11.63 8.67
N GLU A 43 -17.21 -12.26 9.56
CA GLU A 43 -17.12 -12.06 11.01
C GLU A 43 -15.98 -12.87 11.68
N GLY A 44 -15.05 -13.44 10.92
CA GLY A 44 -13.96 -14.25 11.46
C GLY A 44 -12.87 -14.61 10.45
N LEU A 45 -11.85 -15.34 10.91
CA LEU A 45 -10.78 -15.86 10.07
C LEU A 45 -11.33 -17.05 9.24
N SER A 46 -11.87 -16.78 8.05
CA SER A 46 -12.23 -17.85 7.11
C SER A 46 -11.00 -18.38 6.38
N GLU A 47 -11.05 -19.64 5.94
CA GLU A 47 -9.99 -20.24 5.13
C GLU A 47 -9.70 -19.42 3.86
N GLU A 48 -10.75 -18.90 3.22
CA GLU A 48 -10.64 -18.00 2.06
C GLU A 48 -9.88 -16.70 2.40
N LEU A 49 -10.13 -16.11 3.56
CA LEU A 49 -9.43 -14.93 4.04
C LEU A 49 -7.95 -15.24 4.35
N ILE A 50 -7.68 -16.40 4.94
CA ILE A 50 -6.32 -16.88 5.18
C ILE A 50 -5.56 -17.02 3.87
N HIS A 51 -6.14 -17.67 2.86
CA HIS A 51 -5.52 -17.83 1.54
C HIS A 51 -5.34 -16.50 0.80
N ALA A 52 -6.24 -15.53 1.01
CA ALA A 52 -6.12 -14.21 0.41
C ALA A 52 -5.00 -13.37 1.07
N LEU A 53 -4.82 -13.50 2.39
CA LEU A 53 -3.83 -12.74 3.14
C LEU A 53 -2.43 -13.37 3.09
N ILE A 54 -2.33 -14.69 3.16
CA ILE A 54 -1.08 -15.42 3.31
C ILE A 54 -0.58 -15.89 1.94
N ALA A 55 0.59 -15.41 1.55
CA ALA A 55 1.30 -15.85 0.35
C ALA A 55 1.86 -17.27 0.51
N ARG A 56 2.47 -17.54 1.67
CA ARG A 56 2.96 -18.88 2.05
C ARG A 56 3.29 -18.95 3.53
N ILE A 57 3.40 -20.18 4.02
CA ILE A 57 3.89 -20.50 5.36
C ILE A 57 5.14 -21.37 5.19
N GLU A 58 6.25 -20.93 5.77
CA GLU A 58 7.51 -21.67 5.80
C GLU A 58 7.73 -22.21 7.22
N VAL A 59 8.05 -23.50 7.32
CA VAL A 59 8.32 -24.17 8.61
C VAL A 59 9.79 -24.54 8.63
N SER A 60 10.52 -24.02 9.62
CA SER A 60 11.94 -24.30 9.78
C SER A 60 12.18 -25.52 10.66
N ASP A 61 13.38 -26.10 10.55
CA ASP A 61 13.81 -27.27 11.33
C ASP A 61 13.83 -26.98 12.85
N ASN A 62 13.88 -25.71 13.25
CA ASN A 62 13.83 -25.26 14.64
C ASN A 62 12.39 -25.13 15.19
N SER A 63 11.38 -25.63 14.46
CA SER A 63 9.95 -25.42 14.78
C SER A 63 9.52 -23.94 14.74
N GLU A 64 10.23 -23.09 14.00
CA GLU A 64 9.78 -21.72 13.75
C GLU A 64 8.87 -21.69 12.53
N LEU A 65 7.82 -20.87 12.61
CA LEU A 65 6.81 -20.75 11.58
C LEU A 65 6.84 -19.32 11.03
N HIS A 66 7.22 -19.18 9.76
CA HIS A 66 7.29 -17.90 9.07
C HIS A 66 6.07 -17.74 8.17
N ILE A 67 5.24 -16.75 8.45
CA ILE A 67 4.06 -16.43 7.65
C ILE A 67 4.41 -15.25 6.75
N ILE A 68 4.37 -15.48 5.44
CA ILE A 68 4.60 -14.43 4.44
C ILE A 68 3.25 -13.95 3.93
N PHE A 69 2.99 -12.64 3.99
CA PHE A 69 1.73 -12.04 3.55
C PHE A 69 1.80 -11.52 2.11
N ASN A 70 0.71 -11.60 1.35
CA ASN A 70 0.65 -11.16 -0.05
C ASN A 70 0.87 -9.66 -0.25
N TYR A 71 0.52 -8.83 0.74
CA TYR A 71 0.58 -7.36 0.68
C TYR A 71 1.46 -6.77 1.80
N GLN A 72 2.50 -7.50 2.21
CA GLN A 72 3.37 -7.08 3.30
C GLN A 72 4.03 -5.72 3.01
N ASP A 73 4.56 -5.55 1.80
CA ASP A 73 5.23 -4.33 1.37
C ASP A 73 4.27 -3.13 1.35
N GLU A 74 3.05 -3.33 0.85
CA GLU A 74 1.99 -2.32 0.88
C GLU A 74 1.60 -1.94 2.30
N PHE A 75 1.45 -2.93 3.19
CA PHE A 75 1.11 -2.70 4.59
C PHE A 75 2.21 -1.94 5.33
N GLU A 76 3.47 -2.31 5.14
CA GLU A 76 4.62 -1.62 5.74
C GLU A 76 4.70 -0.18 5.26
N ALA A 77 4.56 0.04 3.95
CA ALA A 77 4.60 1.36 3.35
C ALA A 77 3.44 2.26 3.83
N LEU A 78 2.22 1.71 3.97
CA LEU A 78 1.06 2.40 4.54
C LEU A 78 1.26 2.73 6.01
N THR A 79 1.80 1.80 6.80
CA THR A 79 2.05 1.99 8.23
C THR A 79 3.09 3.08 8.46
N ARG A 80 4.16 3.08 7.66
CA ARG A 80 5.17 4.15 7.68
C ARG A 80 4.57 5.50 7.29
N PHE A 81 3.80 5.56 6.21
CA PHE A 81 3.11 6.79 5.79
C PHE A 81 2.16 7.33 6.87
N ALA A 82 1.37 6.45 7.52
CA ALA A 82 0.47 6.84 8.58
C ALA A 82 1.22 7.36 9.83
N ALA A 83 2.36 6.75 10.17
CA ALA A 83 3.22 7.21 11.26
C ALA A 83 3.83 8.59 10.97
N GLU A 84 4.28 8.81 9.74
CA GLU A 84 4.82 10.10 9.29
C GLU A 84 3.76 11.21 9.23
N ALA A 85 2.52 10.87 8.88
CA ALA A 85 1.39 11.81 8.83
C ALA A 85 0.77 12.14 10.20
N ALA A 86 1.08 11.36 11.23
CA ALA A 86 0.60 11.56 12.60
C ALA A 86 1.48 12.52 13.44
N VAL A 87 2.57 13.03 12.87
CA VAL A 87 3.52 13.99 13.46
C VAL A 87 3.19 15.40 12.97
#